data_AF-A0A6N7M9K0-F1
#
_entry.id   AF-A0A6N7M9K0-F1
#
_cell.length_a   1.000
_cell.length_b   1.000
_cell.length_c   1.000
_cell.angle_alpha   90.00
_cell.angle_beta   90.00
_cell.angle_gamma   90.00
#
_symmetry.space_group_name_H-M   'P 1'
#
loop_
_entity.id
_entity.type
_entity.pdbx_description
1 polymer ?
#
loop_
_entity_poly.entity_id
_entity_poly.type
_entity_poly.pdbx_seq_one_letter_code
_entity_poly.pdbx_strand_id
1 'polypeptide(L)' 'GSIRKFEMLEDLVVVAVIGENMRGTPGISGKVFSSLGRAGVNVLVIAQGSSERNISFVIGKRDQAAALKTIHNTFLTGEV' A
#
# COMPACT_ATOMS: atom_id res chain seq x y z
N GLY A 1 -15.52 25.98 11.32
CA GLY A 1 -15.67 25.41 9.97
C GLY A 1 -16.60 24.22 10.06
N SER A 2 -17.60 24.13 9.18
CA SER A 2 -18.65 23.12 9.26
C SER A 2 -18.38 21.98 8.29
N ILE A 3 -18.12 20.77 8.82
CA ILE A 3 -18.13 19.52 8.05
C ILE A 3 -19.57 19.30 7.58
N ARG A 4 -19.75 19.13 6.26
CA ARG A 4 -21.10 19.06 5.65
C ARG A 4 -21.66 17.64 5.54
N LYS A 5 -20.79 16.63 5.46
CA LYS A 5 -21.16 15.21 5.35
C LYS A 5 -19.96 14.35 5.71
N PHE A 6 -20.19 13.20 6.33
CA PHE A 6 -19.19 12.16 6.54
C PHE A 6 -19.75 10.81 6.06
N GLU A 7 -18.86 9.92 5.67
CA GLU A 7 -19.19 8.55 5.26
C GLU A 7 -18.22 7.61 5.96
N MET A 8 -18.75 6.50 6.48
CA MET A 8 -17.99 5.44 7.12
C MET A 8 -17.80 4.32 6.10
N LEU A 9 -16.55 3.92 5.88
CA LEU A 9 -16.21 2.77 5.06
C LEU A 9 -15.80 1.61 5.96
N GLU A 10 -16.43 0.46 5.78
CA GLU A 10 -16.15 -0.77 6.51
C GLU A 10 -15.39 -1.79 5.64
N ASP A 11 -14.98 -2.90 6.24
CA ASP A 11 -14.25 -3.99 5.55
C ASP A 11 -13.03 -3.52 4.77
N LEU A 12 -12.22 -2.69 5.43
CA LEU A 12 -10.94 -2.22 4.93
C LEU A 12 -9.78 -2.88 5.66
N VAL A 13 -8.63 -2.92 4.98
CA VAL A 13 -7.36 -3.41 5.54
C VAL A 13 -6.30 -2.34 5.35
N VAL A 14 -5.57 -2.03 6.42
CA VAL A 14 -4.38 -1.19 6.37
C VAL A 14 -3.16 -2.11 6.17
N VAL A 15 -2.38 -1.82 5.14
CA VAL A 15 -1.11 -2.50 4.85
C VAL A 15 0.02 -1.50 5.06
N ALA A 16 1.10 -1.92 5.72
CA ALA A 16 2.30 -1.13 5.90
C ALA A 16 3.51 -1.87 5.31
N VAL A 17 4.25 -1.20 4.43
CA VAL A 17 5.52 -1.67 3.88
C VAL A 17 6.62 -0.86 4.54
N ILE A 18 7.47 -1.54 5.30
CA ILE A 18 8.54 -0.94 6.11
C ILE A 18 9.88 -1.48 5.65
N GLY A 19 10.89 -0.60 5.53
CA GLY A 19 12.24 -0.98 5.17
C GLY A 19 13.26 0.12 5.46
N GLU A 20 14.43 -0.26 5.96
CA GLU A 20 15.46 0.68 6.42
C GLU A 20 16.03 1.56 5.30
N ASN A 21 16.15 1.02 4.09
CA ASN A 21 16.75 1.68 2.92
C ASN A 21 15.73 2.26 1.92
N MET A 22 14.45 2.34 2.29
CA MET A 22 13.42 2.88 1.38
C MET A 22 13.68 4.35 1.00
N ARG A 23 14.09 5.20 1.96
CA ARG A 23 14.51 6.60 1.74
C ARG A 23 15.66 6.76 0.74
N GLY A 24 16.61 5.82 0.78
CA GLY A 24 17.80 5.87 -0.07
C GLY A 24 17.61 5.25 -1.45
N THR A 25 16.43 4.64 -1.70
CA THR A 25 16.17 3.84 -2.91
C THR A 25 14.99 4.43 -3.67
N PRO A 26 15.22 5.33 -4.64
CA PRO A 26 14.16 5.85 -5.48
C PRO A 26 13.39 4.73 -6.19
N GLY A 27 12.08 4.90 -6.32
CA GLY A 27 11.21 3.97 -7.06
C GLY A 27 10.54 2.88 -6.21
N ILE A 28 10.83 2.75 -4.91
CA ILE A 28 10.17 1.76 -4.05
C ILE A 28 8.65 1.94 -4.02
N SER A 29 8.16 3.17 -3.82
CA SER A 29 6.71 3.46 -3.86
C SER A 29 6.10 3.12 -5.21
N GLY A 30 6.80 3.42 -6.31
CA GLY A 30 6.37 3.04 -7.65
C GLY A 30 6.28 1.53 -7.81
N LYS A 31 7.26 0.77 -7.30
CA LYS A 31 7.26 -0.70 -7.32
C LYS A 31 6.10 -1.29 -6.51
N VAL A 32 5.82 -0.74 -5.33
CA VAL A 32 4.65 -1.11 -4.50
C VAL A 32 3.35 -0.92 -5.28
N PHE A 33 3.07 0.28 -5.77
CA PHE A 33 1.75 0.56 -6.35
C PHE A 33 1.57 -0.02 -7.76
N SER A 34 2.64 -0.14 -8.54
CA SER A 34 2.58 -0.80 -9.85
C SER A 34 2.33 -2.31 -9.73
N SER A 35 2.96 -3.00 -8.77
CA SER A 35 2.71 -4.42 -8.54
C SER A 35 1.26 -4.69 -8.09
N LEU A 36 0.74 -3.89 -7.15
CA LEU A 36 -0.66 -3.95 -6.74
C LEU A 36 -1.63 -3.72 -7.89
N GLY A 37 -1.37 -2.71 -8.73
CA GLY A 37 -2.19 -2.43 -9.91
C GLY A 37 -2.21 -3.58 -10.91
N ARG A 38 -1.05 -4.22 -11.17
CA ARG A 38 -0.97 -5.43 -12.02
C ARG A 38 -1.74 -6.61 -11.44
N ALA A 39 -1.78 -6.73 -10.12
CA ALA A 39 -2.55 -7.76 -9.42
C ALA A 39 -4.05 -7.45 -9.31
N GLY A 40 -4.52 -6.32 -9.85
CA GLY A 40 -5.93 -5.91 -9.78
C GLY A 40 -6.37 -5.46 -8.39
N VAL A 41 -5.44 -5.11 -7.50
CA VAL A 41 -5.74 -4.64 -6.14
C VAL A 41 -5.99 -3.13 -6.17
N ASN A 42 -7.17 -2.73 -5.69
CA ASN A 42 -7.54 -1.32 -5.63
C ASN A 42 -7.05 -0.68 -4.31
N VAL A 43 -6.31 0.43 -4.42
CA VAL A 43 -5.81 1.21 -3.27
C VAL A 43 -6.69 2.43 -3.05
N LEU A 44 -7.30 2.53 -1.88
CA LEU A 44 -8.28 3.56 -1.52
C LEU A 44 -7.62 4.80 -0.91
N VAL A 45 -6.61 4.57 -0.08
CA VAL A 45 -5.90 5.63 0.65
C VAL A 45 -4.42 5.31 0.64
N ILE A 46 -3.59 6.34 0.45
CA ILE A 46 -2.14 6.26 0.56
C ILE A 46 -1.69 7.24 1.64
N ALA A 47 -0.90 6.75 2.58
CA ALA A 47 -0.25 7.52 3.62
C ALA A 47 1.24 7.19 3.65
N GLN A 48 2.08 8.18 3.38
CA GLN A 48 3.53 8.03 3.34
C GLN A 48 4.15 9.06 4.30
N GLY A 49 4.97 8.57 5.24
CA GLY A 49 5.55 9.40 6.28
C GLY A 49 6.85 10.06 5.85
N SER A 50 7.19 11.20 6.45
CA SER A 50 8.41 11.98 6.15
C SER A 50 9.73 11.26 6.41
N SER A 51 9.71 10.15 7.17
CA SER A 51 10.90 9.33 7.37
C SER A 51 11.26 8.49 6.15
N GLU A 52 10.34 8.37 5.18
CA GLU A 52 10.47 7.57 3.95
C GLU A 52 10.82 6.09 4.18
N ARG A 53 10.68 5.61 5.43
CA ARG A 53 10.89 4.22 5.84
C ARG A 53 9.61 3.38 5.84
N ASN A 54 8.47 4.02 5.61
CA ASN A 54 7.16 3.39 5.66
C ASN A 54 6.23 3.95 4.58
N ILE A 55 5.54 3.04 3.91
CA ILE A 55 4.39 3.34 3.06
C ILE A 55 3.21 2.58 3.64
N SER A 56 2.19 3.29 4.08
CA SER A 56 0.94 2.70 4.52
C SER A 56 -0.15 2.98 3.49
N PHE A 57 -1.00 2.00 3.22
CA PHE A 57 -2.11 2.17 2.30
C PHE A 57 -3.29 1.31 2.72
N VAL A 58 -4.47 1.69 2.23
CA VAL A 58 -5.74 1.03 2.56
C VAL A 58 -6.30 0.35 1.32
N ILE A 59 -6.73 -0.89 1.49
CA ILE A 59 -7.36 -1.72 0.46
C ILE A 59 -8.68 -2.28 0.99
N GLY A 60 -9.53 -2.79 0.08
CA GLY A 60 -10.67 -3.60 0.49
C GLY A 60 -10.22 -4.93 1.10
N LYS A 61 -10.90 -5.40 2.14
CA LYS A 61 -10.59 -6.67 2.84
C LYS A 61 -10.59 -7.89 1.93
N ARG A 62 -11.44 -7.89 0.90
CA ARG A 62 -11.45 -8.94 -0.14
C ARG A 62 -10.12 -9.10 -0.87
N ASP A 63 -9.33 -8.03 -0.96
CA ASP A 63 -8.06 -8.00 -1.70
C ASP A 63 -6.86 -8.35 -0.80
N GLN A 64 -7.08 -8.61 0.50
CA GLN A 64 -6.03 -8.82 1.50
C GLN A 64 -5.00 -9.87 1.08
N ALA A 65 -5.46 -11.06 0.67
CA ALA A 65 -4.57 -12.16 0.30
C ALA A 65 -3.75 -11.84 -0.97
N ALA A 66 -4.41 -11.25 -1.98
CA ALA A 66 -3.76 -10.84 -3.23
C ALA A 66 -2.72 -9.75 -2.99
N ALA A 67 -3.05 -8.73 -2.18
CA ALA A 67 -2.15 -7.64 -1.84
C ALA A 67 -0.92 -8.12 -1.08
N LEU A 68 -1.11 -8.93 -0.03
CA LEU A 68 0.01 -9.46 0.76
C LEU A 68 0.93 -10.34 -0.09
N LYS A 69 0.37 -11.25 -0.90
CA LYS A 69 1.16 -12.10 -1.80
C LYS A 69 1.95 -11.28 -2.82
N THR A 70 1.31 -10.27 -3.41
CA THR A 70 1.94 -9.40 -4.41
C THR A 70 3.11 -8.62 -3.83
N ILE A 71 2.93 -7.99 -2.68
CA ILE A 71 3.99 -7.24 -2.00
C ILE A 71 5.12 -8.17 -1.56
N HIS A 72 4.78 -9.33 -0.99
CA HIS A 72 5.78 -10.31 -0.58
C HIS A 72 6.65 -10.74 -1.77
N ASN A 73 6.04 -11.12 -2.89
CA ASN A 73 6.79 -11.55 -4.08
C ASN A 73 7.67 -10.42 -4.65
N THR A 74 7.11 -9.22 -4.73
CA THR A 74 7.78 -8.03 -5.27
C THR A 74 9.09 -7.69 -4.55
N PHE A 75 9.17 -7.94 -3.24
CA PHE A 75 10.32 -7.55 -2.42
C PHE A 75 11.18 -8.70 -1.90
N LEU A 76 10.64 -9.92 -1.77
CA LEU A 76 11.32 -11.04 -1.11
C LEU A 76 11.63 -12.22 -2.04
N THR A 77 10.88 -12.39 -3.13
CA THR A 77 11.15 -13.48 -4.09
C THR A 77 11.78 -12.99 -5.39
N GLY A 78 11.73 -11.68 -5.66
CA GLY A 78 12.30 -11.10 -6.88
C GLY A 78 11.48 -11.36 -8.15
N GLU A 79 10.32 -12.02 -8.02
CA GLU A 79 9.42 -12.31 -9.13
C GLU A 79 8.45 -11.12 -9.33
N VAL A 80 8.35 -10.65 -10.57
CA VAL A 80 7.46 -9.56 -11.01
C VAL A 80 6.60 -10.03 -12.16
#